data_AF-W8JLU0-F1
#
_entry.id   AF-W8JLU0-F1
#
_cell.length_a   1.000
_cell.length_b   1.000
_cell.length_c   1.000
_cell.angle_alpha   90.00
_cell.angle_beta   90.00
_cell.angle_gamma   90.00
#
_symmetry.space_group_name_H-M   'P 1'
#
loop_
_entity.id
_entity.type
_entity.pdbx_description
1 polymer ?
#
loop_
_entity_poly.entity_id
_entity_poly.type
_entity_poly.pdbx_seq_one_letter_code
_entity_poly.pdbx_strand_id
1 'polypeptide(L)'
;MTLSFIPSPSTELTYSVLSSEEKLLLYQEIYSHRWKGTPMVILGSIVLFVSSALLLIGSLLLGYPIEAFSLLHDIILPFLLPAILGIVGIAIPLFFFASLHHAMAVKKHKQLAESNYMQVLKYCHEKQQKVTKQVLADFIETHVVIPQYTRQFSYITLSKTLDIVSEIEPSQSSPYDEDISKGIEYTISGIFMSKYEREKRRQKENKKELQQLSKNTTIQ
;
A
#
# COMPACT_ATOMS: atom_id res chain seq x y z
N MET A 1 -25.76 50.31 -15.84
CA MET A 1 -24.98 49.64 -14.79
C MET A 1 -24.32 48.42 -15.41
N THR A 2 -23.06 48.56 -15.80
CA THR A 2 -22.24 47.49 -16.39
C THR A 2 -21.62 46.69 -15.25
N LEU A 3 -22.16 45.50 -14.98
CA LEU A 3 -21.58 44.55 -14.04
C LEU A 3 -20.31 43.96 -14.67
N SER A 4 -19.17 44.51 -14.25
CA SER A 4 -17.83 43.99 -14.51
C SER A 4 -17.71 42.59 -13.89
N PHE A 5 -17.58 41.59 -14.74
CA PHE A 5 -17.22 40.23 -14.38
C PHE A 5 -15.79 40.25 -13.83
N ILE A 6 -15.65 40.13 -12.51
CA ILE A 6 -14.34 39.92 -11.87
C ILE A 6 -14.04 38.42 -12.04
N PRO A 7 -12.96 38.03 -12.75
CA PRO A 7 -12.56 36.64 -12.79
C PRO A 7 -12.10 36.24 -11.39
N SER A 8 -12.72 35.19 -10.83
CA SER A 8 -12.27 34.58 -9.59
C SER A 8 -10.80 34.15 -9.71
N PRO A 9 -9.95 34.43 -8.71
CA PRO A 9 -8.55 34.02 -8.75
C PRO A 9 -8.48 32.49 -8.77
N SER A 10 -7.78 31.95 -9.77
CA SER A 10 -7.40 30.55 -9.84
C SER A 10 -6.70 30.17 -8.54
N THR A 11 -7.32 29.33 -7.73
CA THR A 11 -6.71 28.73 -6.56
C THR A 11 -5.49 27.96 -7.05
N GLU A 12 -4.29 28.48 -6.80
CA GLU A 12 -3.06 27.74 -7.02
C GLU A 12 -3.12 26.51 -6.11
N LEU A 13 -3.54 25.37 -6.65
CA LEU A 13 -3.39 24.10 -5.96
C LEU A 13 -1.89 23.87 -5.81
N THR A 14 -1.37 24.08 -4.60
CA THR A 14 0.02 23.76 -4.28
C THR A 14 0.16 22.25 -4.22
N TYR A 15 0.34 21.61 -5.38
CA TYR A 15 0.59 20.19 -5.47
C TYR A 15 1.97 19.88 -4.90
N SER A 16 2.03 19.32 -3.69
CA SER A 16 3.25 18.73 -3.15
C SER A 16 3.51 17.40 -3.89
N VAL A 17 4.22 17.48 -5.01
CA VAL A 17 4.63 16.31 -5.82
C VAL A 17 6.11 16.03 -5.56
N LEU A 18 6.41 14.83 -5.08
CA LEU A 18 7.78 14.37 -4.87
C LEU A 18 8.50 14.18 -6.21
N SER A 19 9.78 14.54 -6.23
CA SER A 19 10.67 14.27 -7.35
C SER A 19 10.94 12.77 -7.51
N SER A 20 11.42 12.35 -8.68
CA SER A 20 11.78 10.94 -8.91
C SER A 20 12.85 10.44 -7.95
N GLU A 21 13.80 11.30 -7.56
CA GLU A 21 14.86 10.97 -6.60
C GLU A 21 14.30 10.78 -5.18
N GLU A 22 13.41 11.66 -4.73
CA GLU A 22 12.74 11.54 -3.43
C GLU A 22 11.89 10.28 -3.34
N LYS A 23 11.18 9.94 -4.42
CA LYS A 23 10.40 8.70 -4.51
C LYS A 23 11.30 7.45 -4.44
N LEU A 24 12.47 7.49 -5.08
CA LEU A 24 13.48 6.41 -4.98
C LEU A 24 14.04 6.29 -3.56
N LEU A 25 14.31 7.40 -2.89
CA LEU A 25 14.73 7.40 -1.48
C LEU A 25 13.64 6.76 -0.60
N LEU A 26 12.37 7.16 -0.76
CA LEU A 26 11.25 6.54 -0.04
C LEU A 26 11.17 5.04 -0.31
N TYR A 27 11.37 4.59 -1.55
CA TYR A 27 11.41 3.17 -1.89
C TYR A 27 12.51 2.41 -1.12
N GLN A 28 13.72 2.96 -1.10
CA GLN A 28 14.84 2.36 -0.36
C GLN A 28 14.58 2.32 1.15
N GLU A 29 14.01 3.38 1.71
CA GLU A 29 13.67 3.44 3.13
C GLU A 29 12.55 2.46 3.50
N ILE A 30 11.50 2.35 2.68
CA ILE A 30 10.42 1.36 2.87
C ILE A 30 11.01 -0.06 2.85
N TYR A 31 11.89 -0.34 1.89
CA TYR A 31 12.57 -1.62 1.79
C TYR A 31 13.43 -1.90 3.03
N SER A 32 14.21 -0.91 3.49
CA SER A 32 15.02 -0.98 4.70
C SER A 32 14.18 -1.29 5.95
N HIS A 33 13.04 -0.62 6.11
CA HIS A 33 12.12 -0.89 7.23
C HIS A 33 11.55 -2.32 7.19
N ARG A 34 11.18 -2.82 6.00
CA ARG A 34 10.74 -4.22 5.86
C ARG A 34 11.86 -5.20 6.24
N TRP A 35 13.08 -4.96 5.77
CA TRP A 35 14.23 -5.82 6.10
C TRP A 35 14.60 -5.83 7.57
N LYS A 36 14.39 -4.73 8.29
CA LYS A 36 14.60 -4.68 9.74
C LYS A 36 13.46 -5.32 10.53
N GLY A 37 12.21 -5.11 10.10
CA GLY A 37 11.02 -5.60 10.79
C GLY A 37 10.74 -7.09 10.60
N THR A 38 10.91 -7.62 9.38
CA THR A 38 10.55 -9.02 9.07
C THR A 38 11.31 -10.05 9.91
N PRO A 39 12.64 -9.96 10.10
CA PRO A 39 13.36 -10.89 10.98
C PRO A 39 12.87 -10.84 12.43
N MET A 40 12.50 -9.65 12.93
CA MET A 40 11.98 -9.49 14.29
C MET A 40 10.64 -10.23 14.47
N VAL A 41 9.74 -10.18 13.49
CA VAL A 41 8.49 -10.95 13.52
C VAL A 41 8.79 -12.45 13.54
N ILE A 42 9.67 -12.93 12.67
CA ILE A 42 10.01 -14.36 12.59
C ILE A 42 10.58 -14.86 13.91
N LEU A 43 11.59 -14.16 14.46
CA LEU A 43 12.20 -14.51 15.74
C LEU A 43 11.19 -14.40 16.89
N GLY A 44 10.39 -13.34 16.93
CA GLY A 44 9.32 -13.15 17.92
C GLY A 44 8.30 -14.28 17.89
N SER A 45 7.89 -14.73 16.70
CA SER A 45 6.97 -15.85 16.52
C SER A 45 7.54 -17.18 17.00
N ILE A 46 8.82 -17.46 16.73
CA ILE A 46 9.49 -18.68 17.22
C ILE A 46 9.54 -18.68 18.74
N VAL A 47 9.98 -17.57 19.36
CA VAL A 47 10.07 -17.45 20.81
C VAL A 47 8.69 -17.55 21.45
N LEU A 48 7.68 -16.91 20.86
CA LEU A 48 6.29 -16.99 21.33
C LEU A 48 5.80 -18.43 21.29
N PHE A 49 6.00 -19.15 20.19
CA PHE A 49 5.57 -20.54 20.05
C PHE A 49 6.21 -21.45 21.11
N VAL A 50 7.54 -21.37 21.27
CA VAL A 50 8.27 -22.16 22.29
C VAL A 50 7.78 -21.80 23.70
N SER A 51 7.62 -20.52 23.99
CA SER A 51 7.14 -20.07 25.30
C SER A 51 5.70 -20.51 25.56
N SER A 52 4.82 -20.46 24.56
CA SER A 52 3.45 -20.98 24.68
C SER A 52 3.44 -22.48 24.96
N ALA A 53 4.29 -23.26 24.30
CA ALA A 53 4.41 -24.70 24.58
C ALA A 53 4.87 -24.97 26.01
N LEU A 54 5.88 -24.24 26.50
CA LEU A 54 6.35 -24.34 27.88
C LEU A 54 5.28 -23.91 28.89
N LEU A 55 4.54 -22.83 28.63
CA LEU A 55 3.42 -22.43 29.48
C LEU A 55 2.35 -23.52 29.55
N LEU A 56 1.99 -24.14 28.42
CA LEU A 56 1.00 -25.20 28.38
C LEU A 56 1.45 -26.41 29.19
N ILE A 57 2.70 -26.86 29.01
CA ILE A 57 3.27 -27.97 29.78
C ILE A 57 3.28 -27.64 31.28
N GLY A 58 3.78 -26.47 31.66
CA GLY A 58 3.82 -26.04 33.07
C GLY A 58 2.43 -25.92 33.69
N SER A 59 1.44 -25.44 32.92
CA SER A 59 0.05 -25.31 33.38
C SER A 59 -0.61 -26.67 33.59
N LEU A 60 -0.36 -27.64 32.70
CA LEU A 60 -0.85 -29.02 32.86
C LEU A 60 -0.24 -29.69 34.10
N LEU A 61 1.06 -29.50 34.33
CA LEU A 61 1.75 -30.06 35.49
C LEU A 61 1.27 -29.44 36.81
N LEU A 62 0.92 -28.14 36.82
CA LEU A 62 0.29 -27.51 38.00
C LEU A 62 -1.07 -28.14 38.35
N GLY A 63 -1.84 -28.56 37.34
CA GLY A 63 -3.16 -29.15 37.52
C GLY A 63 -3.15 -30.62 37.94
N TYR A 64 -1.99 -31.30 37.89
CA TYR A 64 -1.85 -32.71 38.24
C TYR A 64 -0.78 -32.86 39.35
N PRO A 65 -1.16 -32.66 40.64
CA PRO A 65 -0.21 -32.72 41.74
C PRO A 65 0.31 -34.15 41.91
N ILE A 66 1.54 -34.39 41.47
CA ILE A 66 2.25 -35.63 41.73
C ILE A 66 2.93 -35.48 43.08
N GLU A 67 2.62 -36.36 44.04
CA GLU A 67 3.07 -36.30 45.45
C GLU A 67 4.60 -36.31 45.64
N ALA A 68 5.38 -36.48 44.57
CA ALA A 68 6.84 -36.49 44.56
C ALA A 68 7.50 -35.28 43.85
N PHE A 69 6.72 -34.32 43.34
CA PHE A 69 7.25 -33.19 42.56
C PHE A 69 7.38 -31.91 43.41
N SER A 70 8.53 -31.26 43.34
CA SER A 70 8.74 -29.90 43.83
C SER A 70 8.17 -28.91 42.83
N LEU A 71 7.07 -28.24 43.19
CA LEU A 71 6.42 -27.24 42.34
C LEU A 71 7.39 -26.15 41.85
N LEU A 72 8.35 -25.74 42.69
CA LEU A 72 9.32 -24.72 42.30
C LEU A 72 10.36 -25.26 41.30
N HIS A 73 10.97 -26.40 41.60
CA HIS A 73 12.12 -26.92 40.83
C HIS A 73 11.69 -27.72 39.60
N ASP A 74 10.55 -28.40 39.65
CA ASP A 74 10.12 -29.30 38.59
C ASP A 74 9.08 -28.67 37.66
N ILE A 75 8.44 -27.56 38.07
CA ILE A 75 7.36 -26.91 37.31
C ILE A 75 7.66 -25.45 37.01
N ILE A 76 7.86 -24.61 38.04
CA ILE A 76 8.04 -23.16 37.84
C ILE A 76 9.35 -22.86 37.10
N LEU A 77 10.49 -23.29 37.65
CA LEU A 77 11.82 -23.00 37.09
C LEU A 77 12.02 -23.51 35.66
N PRO A 78 11.63 -24.76 35.30
CA PRO A 78 11.90 -25.29 33.97
C PRO A 78 10.87 -24.89 32.91
N PHE A 79 9.62 -24.60 33.30
CA PHE A 79 8.55 -24.35 32.34
C PHE A 79 7.97 -22.94 32.45
N LEU A 80 7.39 -22.58 33.58
CA LEU A 80 6.59 -21.35 33.68
C LEU A 80 7.47 -20.09 33.64
N LEU A 81 8.55 -20.05 34.41
CA LEU A 81 9.45 -18.91 34.48
C LEU A 81 10.11 -18.60 33.12
N PRO A 82 10.79 -19.55 32.43
CA PRO A 82 11.40 -19.27 31.14
C PRO A 82 10.37 -18.91 30.08
N ALA A 83 9.15 -19.46 30.17
CA ALA A 83 8.08 -19.10 29.25
C ALA A 83 7.57 -17.65 29.45
N ILE A 84 7.34 -17.24 30.70
CA ILE A 84 6.96 -15.86 31.02
C ILE A 84 8.07 -14.89 30.61
N LEU A 85 9.33 -15.21 30.92
CA LEU A 85 10.48 -14.40 30.52
C LEU A 85 10.65 -14.34 29.00
N GLY A 86 10.43 -15.44 28.29
CA GLY A 86 10.44 -15.48 26.82
C GLY A 86 9.36 -14.61 26.21
N ILE A 87 8.14 -14.62 26.75
CA ILE A 87 7.04 -13.79 26.27
C ILE A 87 7.29 -12.31 26.58
N VAL A 88 7.47 -11.98 27.85
CA VAL A 88 7.53 -10.59 28.32
C VAL A 88 8.87 -9.94 27.97
N GLY A 89 9.97 -10.67 28.13
CA GLY A 89 11.32 -10.15 27.94
C GLY A 89 11.81 -10.17 26.49
N ILE A 90 11.24 -11.01 25.62
CA ILE A 90 11.73 -11.18 24.25
C ILE A 90 10.62 -11.00 23.21
N ALA A 91 9.56 -11.81 23.24
CA ALA A 91 8.55 -11.81 22.19
C ALA A 91 7.83 -10.46 22.09
N ILE A 92 7.34 -9.91 23.21
CA ILE A 92 6.64 -8.62 23.24
C ILE A 92 7.53 -7.48 22.69
N PRO A 93 8.78 -7.27 23.18
CA PRO A 93 9.69 -6.28 22.61
C PRO A 93 9.92 -6.45 21.11
N LEU A 94 10.15 -7.68 20.64
CA LEU A 94 10.37 -7.93 19.21
C LEU A 94 9.16 -7.56 18.36
N PHE A 95 7.95 -7.93 18.78
CA PHE A 95 6.73 -7.54 18.09
C PHE A 95 6.49 -6.03 18.13
N PHE A 96 6.83 -5.37 19.23
CA PHE A 96 6.75 -3.91 19.34
C PHE A 96 7.69 -3.21 18.36
N PHE A 97 8.96 -3.64 18.27
CA PHE A 97 9.90 -3.06 17.30
C PHE A 97 9.52 -3.38 15.85
N ALA A 98 9.03 -4.59 15.59
CA ALA A 98 8.52 -4.97 14.29
C ALA A 98 7.32 -4.10 13.86
N SER A 99 6.38 -3.84 14.76
CA SER A 99 5.21 -3.01 14.48
C SER A 99 5.59 -1.56 14.24
N LEU A 100 6.59 -1.04 14.95
CA LEU A 100 7.14 0.29 14.72
C LEU A 100 7.76 0.42 13.31
N HIS A 101 8.56 -0.55 12.89
CA HIS A 101 9.10 -0.56 11.52
C HIS A 101 8.00 -0.72 10.46
N HIS A 102 6.98 -1.54 10.72
CA HIS A 102 5.84 -1.67 9.84
C HIS A 102 5.06 -0.35 9.70
N ALA A 103 4.76 0.32 10.82
CA ALA A 103 4.07 1.60 10.83
C ALA A 103 4.85 2.69 10.07
N MET A 104 6.17 2.74 10.23
CA MET A 104 7.02 3.66 9.46
C MET A 104 6.99 3.36 7.96
N ALA A 105 7.06 2.09 7.56
CA ALA A 105 6.93 1.69 6.16
C ALA A 105 5.56 2.05 5.57
N VAL A 106 4.48 1.85 6.34
CA VAL A 106 3.11 2.22 5.94
C VAL A 106 2.97 3.73 5.76
N LYS A 107 3.49 4.54 6.70
CA LYS A 107 3.49 6.00 6.60
C LYS A 107 4.21 6.49 5.34
N LYS A 108 5.40 5.95 5.05
CA LYS A 108 6.17 6.29 3.85
C LYS A 108 5.46 5.85 2.57
N HIS A 109 4.83 4.68 2.58
CA HIS A 109 3.99 4.23 1.48
C HIS A 109 2.79 5.17 1.24
N LYS A 110 2.15 5.67 2.31
CA LYS A 110 1.05 6.63 2.20
C LYS A 110 1.53 7.94 1.55
N GLN A 111 2.64 8.49 2.04
CA GLN A 111 3.26 9.69 1.47
C GLN A 111 3.58 9.53 -0.03
N LEU A 112 4.15 8.38 -0.43
CA LEU A 112 4.41 8.08 -1.83
C LEU A 112 3.13 8.01 -2.65
N ALA A 113 2.09 7.37 -2.10
CA ALA A 113 0.82 7.19 -2.77
C ALA A 113 0.05 8.52 -2.92
N GLU A 114 0.08 9.41 -1.93
CA GLU A 114 -0.47 10.77 -1.98
C GLU A 114 0.23 11.59 -3.07
N SER A 115 1.57 11.55 -3.09
CA SER A 115 2.34 12.23 -4.13
C SER A 115 2.03 11.70 -5.54
N ASN A 116 1.79 10.39 -5.69
CA ASN A 116 1.41 9.81 -6.97
C ASN A 116 0.02 10.29 -7.41
N TYR A 117 -0.96 10.29 -6.50
CA TYR A 117 -2.28 10.85 -6.78
C TYR A 117 -2.19 12.31 -7.23
N MET A 118 -1.47 13.15 -6.47
CA MET A 118 -1.30 14.57 -6.80
C MET A 118 -0.62 14.79 -8.15
N GLN A 119 0.35 13.94 -8.52
CA GLN A 119 1.00 14.00 -9.82
C GLN A 119 0.04 13.69 -10.97
N VAL A 120 -0.80 12.66 -10.81
CA VAL A 120 -1.81 12.27 -11.81
C VAL A 120 -2.90 13.34 -11.91
N LEU A 121 -3.38 13.85 -10.77
CA LEU A 121 -4.37 14.93 -10.71
C LEU A 121 -3.86 16.19 -11.41
N LYS A 122 -2.61 16.59 -11.12
CA LYS A 122 -1.95 17.72 -11.80
C LYS A 122 -1.93 17.53 -13.32
N TYR A 123 -1.56 16.34 -13.79
CA TYR A 123 -1.58 16.01 -15.22
C TYR A 123 -2.97 16.15 -15.84
N CYS A 124 -4.02 15.70 -15.13
CA CYS A 124 -5.40 15.86 -15.60
C CYS A 124 -5.81 17.33 -15.71
N HIS A 125 -5.47 18.17 -14.72
CA HIS A 125 -5.75 19.60 -14.76
C HIS A 125 -5.00 20.32 -15.89
N GLU A 126 -3.73 19.98 -16.12
CA GLU A 126 -2.91 20.58 -17.18
C GLU A 126 -3.41 20.19 -18.58
N LYS A 127 -3.96 18.99 -18.75
CA LYS A 127 -4.38 18.50 -20.06
C LYS A 127 -5.66 19.14 -20.61
N GLN A 128 -6.51 19.77 -19.78
CA GLN A 128 -7.77 20.50 -20.08
C GLN A 128 -8.80 19.84 -21.04
N GLN A 129 -8.43 18.81 -21.78
CA GLN A 129 -9.25 17.97 -22.65
C GLN A 129 -9.55 16.65 -21.95
N LYS A 130 -10.60 15.95 -22.43
CA LYS A 130 -11.05 14.66 -21.92
C LYS A 130 -9.90 13.64 -21.92
N VAL A 131 -9.32 13.38 -20.76
CA VAL A 131 -8.23 12.42 -20.59
C VAL A 131 -8.84 11.03 -20.68
N THR A 132 -8.48 10.26 -21.71
CA THR A 132 -8.96 8.88 -21.82
C THR A 132 -8.23 7.99 -20.83
N LYS A 133 -8.90 6.92 -20.40
CA LYS A 133 -8.33 5.88 -19.53
C LYS A 133 -6.95 5.38 -19.99
N GLN A 134 -6.76 5.22 -21.29
CA GLN A 134 -5.48 4.74 -21.86
C GLN A 134 -4.37 5.79 -21.77
N VAL A 135 -4.67 7.06 -22.07
CA VAL A 135 -3.70 8.15 -21.94
C VAL A 135 -3.25 8.29 -20.48
N LEU A 136 -4.19 8.12 -19.54
CA LEU A 136 -3.87 8.18 -18.13
C LEU A 136 -3.03 6.98 -17.66
N ALA A 137 -3.38 5.77 -18.11
CA ALA A 137 -2.59 4.58 -17.82
C ALA A 137 -1.17 4.67 -18.38
N ASP A 138 -1.00 5.14 -19.62
CA ASP A 138 0.31 5.34 -20.23
C ASP A 138 1.12 6.38 -19.45
N PHE A 139 0.49 7.47 -18.99
CA PHE A 139 1.14 8.45 -18.11
C PHE A 139 1.57 7.82 -16.77
N ILE A 140 0.70 7.05 -16.13
CA ILE A 140 1.00 6.37 -14.86
C ILE A 140 2.19 5.41 -15.04
N GLU A 141 2.19 4.59 -16.10
CA GLU A 141 3.28 3.64 -16.37
C GLU A 141 4.63 4.33 -16.64
N THR A 142 4.61 5.53 -17.24
CA THR A 142 5.83 6.21 -17.69
C THR A 142 6.37 7.23 -16.69
N HIS A 143 5.51 7.90 -15.92
CA HIS A 143 5.90 9.04 -15.07
C HIS A 143 5.62 8.84 -13.57
N VAL A 144 4.71 7.92 -13.22
CA VAL A 144 4.33 7.66 -11.81
C VAL A 144 5.03 6.41 -11.30
N VAL A 145 5.05 5.35 -12.12
CA VAL A 145 5.78 4.11 -11.82
C VAL A 145 7.25 4.30 -12.20
N ILE A 146 8.11 4.27 -11.20
CA ILE A 146 9.54 4.42 -11.40
C ILE A 146 10.13 3.09 -11.92
N PRO A 147 10.94 3.10 -13.00
CA PRO A 147 11.47 1.87 -13.62
C PRO A 147 12.28 0.97 -12.67
N GLN A 148 12.91 1.56 -11.65
CA GLN A 148 13.70 0.86 -10.64
C GLN A 148 12.83 0.08 -9.63
N TYR A 149 11.53 0.31 -9.59
CA TYR A 149 10.62 -0.42 -8.72
C TYR A 149 10.47 -1.87 -9.18
N THR A 150 10.42 -2.78 -8.21
CA THR A 150 9.95 -4.14 -8.50
C THR A 150 8.48 -4.11 -8.90
N ARG A 151 8.04 -5.06 -9.72
CA ARG A 151 6.62 -5.20 -10.11
C ARG A 151 5.69 -5.24 -8.90
N GLN A 152 6.10 -5.96 -7.85
CA GLN A 152 5.33 -6.07 -6.61
C GLN A 152 5.25 -4.73 -5.86
N PHE A 153 6.34 -3.95 -5.83
CA PHE A 153 6.31 -2.63 -5.21
C PHE A 153 5.43 -1.65 -5.99
N SER A 154 5.49 -1.68 -7.33
CA SER A 154 4.62 -0.87 -8.19
C SER A 154 3.15 -1.22 -7.98
N TYR A 155 2.83 -2.52 -7.85
CA TYR A 155 1.47 -2.98 -7.54
C TYR A 155 1.00 -2.41 -6.20
N ILE A 156 1.76 -2.64 -5.12
CA ILE A 156 1.39 -2.18 -3.77
C ILE A 156 1.22 -0.66 -3.73
N THR A 157 2.13 0.07 -4.37
CA THR A 157 2.11 1.53 -4.39
C THR A 157 0.89 2.06 -5.13
N LEU A 158 0.57 1.50 -6.30
CA LEU A 158 -0.61 1.91 -7.07
C LEU A 158 -1.91 1.52 -6.37
N SER A 159 -1.98 0.34 -5.74
CA SER A 159 -3.14 -0.04 -4.91
C SER A 159 -3.36 0.95 -3.78
N LYS A 160 -2.29 1.36 -3.08
CA LYS A 160 -2.39 2.41 -2.04
C LYS A 160 -2.80 3.77 -2.59
N THR A 161 -2.39 4.10 -3.81
CA THR A 161 -2.86 5.32 -4.48
C THR A 161 -4.36 5.24 -4.77
N LEU A 162 -4.87 4.07 -5.16
CA LEU A 162 -6.30 3.83 -5.35
C LEU A 162 -7.09 3.93 -4.04
N ASP A 163 -6.54 3.40 -2.94
CA ASP A 163 -7.13 3.54 -1.60
C ASP A 163 -7.28 5.03 -1.24
N ILE A 164 -6.25 5.84 -1.49
CA ILE A 164 -6.30 7.29 -1.24
C ILE A 164 -7.42 7.95 -2.03
N VAL A 165 -7.56 7.65 -3.33
CA VAL A 165 -8.63 8.22 -4.17
C VAL A 165 -10.01 7.86 -3.62
N SER A 166 -10.17 6.65 -3.09
CA SER A 166 -11.43 6.16 -2.52
C SER A 166 -11.76 6.76 -1.15
N GLU A 167 -10.76 7.20 -0.40
CA GLU A 167 -10.88 7.81 0.93
C GLU A 167 -11.11 9.34 0.89
N ILE A 168 -11.09 9.97 -0.29
CA ILE A 168 -11.31 11.42 -0.42
C ILE A 168 -12.74 11.78 -0.01
N GLU A 169 -12.87 12.77 0.88
CA GLU A 169 -14.18 13.28 1.27
C GLU A 169 -14.92 13.88 0.05
N PRO A 170 -16.25 13.73 -0.06
CA PRO A 170 -17.01 14.28 -1.19
C PRO A 170 -16.78 15.79 -1.42
N SER A 171 -16.52 16.53 -0.35
CA SER A 171 -16.19 17.97 -0.34
C SER A 171 -14.85 18.32 -1.00
N GLN A 172 -13.94 17.34 -1.10
CA GLN A 172 -12.59 17.47 -1.66
C GLN A 172 -12.43 16.68 -2.97
N SER A 173 -13.51 16.04 -3.45
CA SER A 173 -13.49 15.25 -4.67
C SER A 173 -13.17 16.10 -5.90
N SER A 174 -12.30 15.58 -6.74
CA SER A 174 -11.98 16.16 -8.04
C SER A 174 -12.87 15.54 -9.11
N PRO A 175 -13.27 16.31 -10.15
CA PRO A 175 -14.00 15.75 -11.29
C PRO A 175 -13.22 14.64 -12.03
N TYR A 176 -11.92 14.51 -11.79
CA TYR A 176 -11.05 13.52 -12.43
C TYR A 176 -10.91 12.21 -11.64
N ASP A 177 -11.42 12.10 -10.42
CA ASP A 177 -11.14 10.97 -9.51
C ASP A 177 -11.59 9.61 -10.06
N GLU A 178 -12.73 9.58 -10.77
CA GLU A 178 -13.22 8.36 -11.40
C GLU A 178 -12.31 7.90 -12.56
N ASP A 179 -11.87 8.85 -13.39
CA ASP A 179 -10.95 8.55 -14.50
C ASP A 179 -9.58 8.13 -13.98
N ILE A 180 -9.09 8.80 -12.92
CA ILE A 180 -7.85 8.45 -12.20
C ILE A 180 -7.93 7.03 -11.66
N SER A 181 -9.00 6.68 -10.96
CA SER A 181 -9.21 5.32 -10.44
C SER A 181 -9.17 4.28 -11.55
N LYS A 182 -9.89 4.51 -12.65
CA LYS A 182 -9.89 3.60 -13.82
C LYS A 182 -8.52 3.48 -14.50
N GLY A 183 -7.75 4.57 -14.56
CA GLY A 183 -6.38 4.57 -15.08
C GLY A 183 -5.43 3.77 -14.19
N ILE A 184 -5.54 3.93 -12.87
CA ILE A 184 -4.75 3.18 -11.89
C ILE A 184 -5.10 1.68 -11.95
N GLU A 185 -6.38 1.31 -11.93
CA GLU A 185 -6.83 -0.08 -12.04
C GLU A 185 -6.37 -0.75 -13.34
N TYR A 186 -6.42 -0.01 -14.45
CA TYR A 186 -5.90 -0.50 -15.73
C TYR A 186 -4.41 -0.80 -15.65
N THR A 187 -3.65 0.12 -15.04
CA THR A 187 -2.20 -0.02 -14.87
C THR A 187 -1.89 -1.22 -13.97
N ILE A 188 -2.56 -1.33 -12.81
CA ILE A 188 -2.42 -2.44 -11.87
C ILE A 188 -2.62 -3.78 -12.56
N SER A 189 -3.71 -3.92 -13.31
CA SER A 189 -4.01 -5.15 -14.06
C SER A 189 -2.96 -5.45 -15.14
N GLY A 190 -2.26 -4.44 -15.66
CA GLY A 190 -1.16 -4.59 -16.62
C GLY A 190 0.17 -5.04 -16.00
N ILE A 191 0.45 -4.75 -14.73
CA ILE A 191 1.79 -4.92 -14.11
C ILE A 191 2.38 -6.32 -14.32
N PHE A 192 1.56 -7.35 -14.14
CA PHE A 192 1.98 -8.75 -14.25
C PHE A 192 1.73 -9.39 -15.62
N MET A 193 1.09 -8.66 -16.54
CA MET A 193 0.84 -9.14 -17.90
C MET A 193 2.11 -9.09 -18.75
N SER A 194 2.23 -10.06 -19.66
CA SER A 194 3.24 -10.03 -20.71
C SER A 194 2.97 -8.90 -21.72
N LYS A 195 3.99 -8.49 -22.49
CA LYS A 195 3.83 -7.48 -23.55
C LYS A 195 2.74 -7.88 -24.57
N TYR A 196 2.68 -9.16 -24.92
CA TYR A 196 1.67 -9.69 -25.85
C TYR A 196 0.25 -9.56 -25.30
N GLU A 197 0.03 -9.90 -24.02
CA GLU A 197 -1.28 -9.79 -23.39
C GLU A 197 -1.74 -8.34 -23.25
N ARG A 198 -0.82 -7.43 -22.91
CA ARG A 198 -1.10 -5.99 -22.87
C ARG A 198 -1.54 -5.46 -24.23
N GLU A 199 -0.80 -5.81 -25.28
CA GLU A 199 -1.13 -5.38 -26.64
C GLU A 199 -2.48 -5.95 -27.11
N LYS A 200 -2.72 -7.25 -26.87
CA LYS A 200 -4.01 -7.89 -27.17
C LYS A 200 -5.17 -7.21 -26.45
N ARG A 201 -4.99 -6.81 -25.18
CA ARG A 201 -5.98 -6.07 -24.40
C ARG A 201 -6.24 -4.68 -25.00
N ARG A 202 -5.18 -3.92 -25.30
CA ARG A 202 -5.27 -2.59 -25.92
C ARG A 202 -6.04 -2.66 -27.24
N GLN A 203 -5.73 -3.62 -28.11
CA GLN A 203 -6.46 -3.82 -29.36
C GLN A 203 -7.95 -4.15 -29.14
N LYS A 204 -8.28 -4.96 -28.14
CA LYS A 204 -9.67 -5.33 -27.83
C LYS A 204 -10.46 -4.14 -27.30
N GLU A 205 -9.85 -3.30 -26.46
CA GLU A 205 -10.49 -2.09 -25.93
C GLU A 205 -10.67 -1.03 -27.01
N ASN A 206 -9.66 -0.78 -27.86
CA ASN A 206 -9.77 0.13 -29.01
C ASN A 206 -10.90 -0.27 -29.97
N LYS A 207 -11.04 -1.57 -30.25
CA LYS A 207 -12.15 -2.08 -31.08
C LYS A 207 -13.51 -1.83 -30.44
N LYS A 208 -13.64 -1.94 -29.11
CA LYS A 208 -14.90 -1.68 -28.39
C LYS A 208 -15.26 -0.19 -28.41
N GLU A 209 -14.28 0.69 -28.19
CA GLU A 209 -14.49 2.14 -28.22
C GLU A 209 -14.91 2.61 -29.63
N LEU A 210 -14.25 2.10 -30.68
CA LEU A 210 -14.64 2.35 -32.08
C LEU A 210 -16.08 1.90 -32.38
N GLN A 211 -16.48 0.72 -31.89
CA GLN A 211 -17.85 0.21 -32.06
C GLN A 211 -18.91 1.02 -31.30
N GLN A 212 -18.57 1.56 -30.14
CA GLN A 212 -19.47 2.43 -29.37
C GLN A 212 -19.62 3.80 -30.03
N LEU A 213 -18.53 4.37 -30.54
CA LEU A 213 -18.56 5.61 -31.31
C LEU A 213 -19.40 5.45 -32.58
N SER A 214 -19.18 4.38 -33.36
CA SER A 214 -19.96 4.14 -34.58
C SER A 214 -21.46 3.95 -34.31
N LYS A 215 -21.82 3.29 -33.20
CA LYS A 215 -23.23 3.15 -32.79
C LYS A 215 -23.87 4.49 -32.40
N ASN A 216 -23.14 5.36 -31.71
CA ASN A 216 -23.66 6.67 -31.30
C ASN A 216 -23.79 7.64 -32.48
N THR A 217 -22.94 7.54 -33.51
CA THR A 217 -23.05 8.37 -34.73
C THR A 217 -24.17 7.91 -35.67
N THR A 218 -24.68 6.67 -35.53
CA THR A 218 -25.77 6.14 -36.37
C THR A 218 -27.16 6.50 -35.83
N ILE A 219 -27.25 7.11 -34.64
CA ILE A 219 -28.51 7.44 -33.95
C ILE A 219 -28.80 8.97 -33.98
N GLN A 220 -27.96 9.77 -34.66
CA GLN A 220 -28.22 11.19 -34.97
C GLN A 220 -28.68 11.35 -36.42
#